data_AF-A0ABD2N2X7-F1
#
_entry.id   AF-A0ABD2N2X7-F1
#
_cell.length_a   1.000
_cell.length_b   1.000
_cell.length_c   1.000
_cell.angle_alpha   90.00
_cell.angle_beta   90.00
_cell.angle_gamma   90.00
#
_symmetry.space_group_name_H-M   'P 1'
#
loop_
_entity.id
_entity.type
_entity.pdbx_description
1 polymer ?
#
loop_
_entity_poly.entity_id
_entity_poly.type
_entity_poly.pdbx_seq_one_letter_code
_entity_poly.pdbx_strand_id
1 'polypeptide(L)'
;MIDSIILCPVLLIHHMGCYVILFYILFSTLRNIRIQFMTVVMEKPTLKNLTNPNFGKAAENPNPFLRQLGVPHVNSFNFMLGKGLDKAVQNLEPIEFILNNDKLKFQIVEATVSHPSVPFGTLCTSNVIYPKECRQRAGTYKGKMVIRVAWWLNDKQQESIDKDLGDIPIMLKSSRCHLEGMSPKTLVAHGEHEQEWGGYFLIKGHERLIRMLLMTRRNYPIAIKRSGWKMRGGLFSDLGISIRCVKEDHTGTTNVLHFVTDGTAKFMFSHRKLLYYVPMVLVLKCLCNYSDHYVYQKLTRGYEDDLYYIDCIKI
;
A
#
# COMPACT_ATOMS: atom_id res chain seq x y z
N MET A 1 28.32 -30.45 26.45
CA MET A 1 28.14 -29.69 25.19
C MET A 1 26.63 -29.76 24.86
N ILE A 2 25.68 -29.21 25.65
CA ILE A 2 25.44 -27.81 26.11
C ILE A 2 25.37 -26.91 24.86
N ASP A 3 24.25 -26.29 24.42
CA ASP A 3 22.93 -25.89 24.98
C ASP A 3 21.86 -25.85 23.85
N SER A 4 20.54 -26.10 23.97
CA SER A 4 19.48 -25.81 24.97
C SER A 4 18.96 -24.36 24.97
N ILE A 5 17.93 -24.06 24.18
CA ILE A 5 17.09 -22.85 24.34
C ILE A 5 15.74 -23.29 24.92
N ILE A 6 15.60 -23.12 26.24
CA ILE A 6 14.37 -23.24 27.02
C ILE A 6 13.83 -21.84 27.26
N LEU A 7 12.57 -21.60 26.90
CA LEU A 7 11.78 -20.49 27.39
C LEU A 7 11.51 -20.68 28.89
N CYS A 8 11.81 -19.68 29.72
CA CYS A 8 11.05 -19.41 30.94
C CYS A 8 11.22 -17.94 31.39
N PRO A 9 10.25 -17.37 32.13
CA PRO A 9 9.91 -15.96 32.18
C PRO A 9 10.61 -15.21 33.32
N VAL A 10 10.71 -13.88 33.21
CA VAL A 10 11.08 -13.03 34.34
C VAL A 10 10.05 -11.91 34.52
N LEU A 11 9.43 -11.97 35.70
CA LEU A 11 8.73 -10.93 36.44
C LEU A 11 9.28 -9.51 36.21
N LEU A 12 8.38 -8.54 36.10
CA LEU A 12 8.60 -7.20 36.67
C LEU A 12 7.27 -6.61 37.16
N ILE A 13 7.06 -6.74 38.47
CA ILE A 13 6.12 -5.98 39.29
C ILE A 13 6.96 -4.97 40.08
N HIS A 14 6.38 -3.78 40.34
CA HIS A 14 6.90 -2.54 40.97
C HIS A 14 7.60 -1.60 39.97
N HIS A 15 7.04 -0.43 39.61
CA HIS A 15 6.48 0.61 40.47
C HIS A 15 5.19 1.26 39.89
N MET A 16 4.15 1.34 40.72
CA MET A 16 3.05 2.32 40.63
C MET A 16 3.61 3.74 40.85
N GLY A 17 3.02 4.85 40.38
CA GLY A 17 1.68 5.10 39.86
C GLY A 17 1.64 6.43 39.08
N CYS A 18 0.57 6.57 38.27
CA CYS A 18 0.03 7.79 37.61
C CYS A 18 -0.59 7.54 36.22
N TYR A 19 -0.55 6.31 35.68
CA TYR A 19 -1.10 6.02 34.33
C TYR A 19 -2.51 5.39 34.32
N VAL A 20 -3.21 5.34 35.45
CA VAL A 20 -4.57 4.74 35.52
C VAL A 20 -5.67 5.74 35.14
N ILE A 21 -5.41 7.05 35.16
CA ILE A 21 -6.44 8.07 34.92
C ILE A 21 -6.65 8.37 33.43
N LEU A 22 -5.63 8.23 32.58
CA LEU A 22 -5.78 8.52 31.14
C LEU A 22 -6.49 7.39 30.36
N PHE A 23 -6.56 6.18 30.91
CA PHE A 23 -7.28 5.07 30.28
C PHE A 23 -8.81 5.20 30.43
N TYR A 24 -9.29 5.90 31.46
CA TYR A 24 -10.72 6.11 31.69
C TYR A 24 -11.33 7.23 30.83
N ILE A 25 -10.55 8.25 30.47
CA ILE A 25 -11.07 9.39 29.71
C ILE A 25 -11.26 9.03 28.23
N LEU A 26 -10.34 8.25 27.63
CA LEU A 26 -10.48 7.78 26.24
C LEU A 26 -11.64 6.79 26.05
N PHE A 27 -12.03 6.06 27.10
CA PHE A 27 -13.17 5.15 27.07
C PHE A 27 -14.52 5.87 27.24
N SER A 28 -14.54 7.08 27.80
CA SER A 28 -15.78 7.85 27.99
C SER A 28 -16.25 8.57 26.71
N THR A 29 -15.33 9.02 25.86
CA THR A 29 -15.64 9.72 24.60
C THR A 29 -15.89 8.78 23.41
N LEU A 30 -15.54 7.49 23.54
CA LEU A 30 -15.87 6.46 22.55
C LEU A 30 -17.25 5.80 22.80
N ARG A 31 -17.98 6.17 23.86
CA ARG A 31 -19.33 5.62 24.15
C ARG A 31 -20.42 5.97 23.13
N ASN A 32 -20.19 6.92 22.24
CA ASN A 32 -21.20 7.35 21.24
C ASN A 32 -20.89 6.99 19.79
N ILE A 33 -19.80 6.26 19.52
CA ILE A 33 -19.67 5.59 18.23
C ILE A 33 -20.31 4.21 18.40
N ARG A 34 -21.60 4.14 18.06
CA ARG A 34 -22.34 2.89 17.90
C ARG A 34 -21.75 2.17 16.69
N ILE A 35 -20.54 1.61 16.82
CA ILE A 35 -20.09 0.54 15.94
C ILE A 35 -21.05 -0.59 16.25
N GLN A 36 -22.05 -0.75 15.38
CA GLN A 36 -22.92 -1.90 15.38
C GLN A 36 -22.04 -3.08 14.96
N PHE A 37 -21.23 -3.58 15.90
CA PHE A 37 -20.86 -4.98 15.89
C PHE A 37 -22.18 -5.69 15.85
N MET A 38 -22.52 -6.20 14.67
CA MET A 38 -23.54 -7.19 14.53
C MET A 38 -22.99 -8.37 15.33
N THR A 39 -23.31 -8.40 16.63
CA THR A 39 -23.19 -9.59 17.46
C THR A 39 -24.16 -10.56 16.82
N VAL A 40 -23.71 -11.23 15.75
CA VAL A 40 -24.31 -12.48 15.32
C VAL A 40 -24.03 -13.39 16.49
N VAL A 41 -24.97 -13.39 17.43
CA VAL A 41 -25.10 -14.46 18.41
C VAL A 41 -25.01 -15.72 17.56
N MET A 42 -23.95 -16.51 17.74
CA MET A 42 -23.90 -17.83 17.14
C MET A 42 -25.09 -18.57 17.72
N GLU A 43 -26.19 -18.63 16.95
CA GLU A 43 -27.30 -19.52 17.25
C GLU A 43 -26.72 -20.90 17.50
N LYS A 44 -27.34 -21.64 18.43
CA LYS A 44 -26.98 -23.03 18.74
C LYS A 44 -26.68 -23.79 17.43
N PRO A 45 -25.65 -24.65 17.37
CA PRO A 45 -25.30 -25.35 16.13
C PRO A 45 -26.55 -26.00 15.52
N THR A 46 -26.93 -25.57 14.31
CA THR A 46 -28.14 -26.02 13.64
C THR A 46 -27.80 -27.05 12.57
N LEU A 47 -28.57 -28.14 12.52
CA LEU A 47 -28.47 -29.16 11.46
C LEU A 47 -29.21 -28.75 10.18
N LYS A 48 -29.65 -27.48 10.08
CA LYS A 48 -30.49 -26.94 9.01
C LYS A 48 -29.91 -27.18 7.61
N ASN A 49 -28.59 -27.19 7.49
CA ASN A 49 -27.90 -27.38 6.21
C ASN A 49 -27.63 -28.85 5.85
N LEU A 50 -27.81 -29.80 6.79
CA LEU A 50 -27.60 -31.23 6.53
C LEU A 50 -28.72 -31.85 5.69
N THR A 51 -29.95 -31.36 5.82
CA THR A 51 -31.13 -31.88 5.11
C THR A 51 -31.55 -31.00 3.93
N ASN A 52 -30.65 -30.17 3.41
CA ASN A 52 -30.99 -29.28 2.31
C ASN A 52 -31.32 -30.09 1.05
N PRO A 53 -32.55 -30.03 0.51
CA PRO A 53 -32.96 -30.80 -0.67
C PRO A 53 -32.21 -30.36 -1.95
N ASN A 54 -31.53 -29.22 -1.91
CA ASN A 54 -30.70 -28.70 -2.98
C ASN A 54 -29.20 -28.99 -2.79
N PHE A 55 -28.84 -29.90 -1.87
CA PHE A 55 -27.45 -30.36 -1.75
C PHE A 55 -26.93 -30.91 -3.10
N GLY A 56 -25.73 -30.50 -3.49
CA GLY A 56 -25.12 -30.85 -4.79
C GLY A 56 -25.56 -29.97 -5.97
N LYS A 57 -26.53 -29.08 -5.80
CA LYS A 57 -26.86 -28.06 -6.81
C LYS A 57 -26.08 -26.78 -6.51
N ALA A 58 -25.38 -26.25 -7.51
CA ALA A 58 -24.68 -24.98 -7.38
C ALA A 58 -25.65 -23.86 -7.02
N ALA A 59 -25.28 -23.03 -6.04
CA ALA A 59 -26.08 -21.89 -5.64
C ALA A 59 -26.35 -20.95 -6.83
N GLU A 60 -27.52 -20.32 -6.89
CA GLU A 60 -27.80 -19.35 -7.96
C GLU A 60 -27.00 -18.05 -7.77
N ASN A 61 -26.86 -17.63 -6.51
CA ASN A 61 -26.15 -16.42 -6.13
C ASN A 61 -24.97 -16.75 -5.21
N PRO A 62 -23.84 -16.03 -5.35
CA PRO A 62 -22.69 -16.20 -4.47
C PRO A 62 -23.00 -15.70 -3.06
N ASN A 63 -22.42 -16.35 -2.05
CA ASN A 63 -22.57 -15.95 -0.66
C ASN A 63 -21.88 -14.58 -0.42
N PRO A 64 -22.62 -13.55 0.05
CA PRO A 64 -22.09 -12.21 0.22
C PRO A 64 -20.98 -12.14 1.28
N PHE A 65 -21.05 -12.95 2.34
CA PHE A 65 -20.05 -12.96 3.41
C PHE A 65 -18.71 -13.55 2.96
N LEU A 66 -18.75 -14.64 2.21
CA LEU A 66 -17.53 -15.26 1.66
C LEU A 66 -16.86 -14.34 0.62
N ARG A 67 -17.67 -13.66 -0.20
CA ARG A 67 -17.16 -12.69 -1.18
C ARG A 67 -16.36 -11.58 -0.52
N GLN A 68 -16.79 -11.09 0.65
CA GLN A 68 -16.09 -10.01 1.37
C GLN A 68 -14.66 -10.35 1.77
N LEU A 69 -14.31 -11.64 1.92
CA LEU A 69 -12.97 -12.06 2.33
C LEU A 69 -11.89 -11.70 1.29
N GLY A 70 -12.20 -11.80 0.00
CA GLY A 70 -11.28 -11.48 -1.10
C GLY A 70 -11.30 -10.01 -1.53
N VAL A 71 -12.35 -9.27 -1.19
CA VAL A 71 -12.62 -7.90 -1.69
C VAL A 71 -11.45 -6.92 -1.48
N PRO A 72 -10.81 -6.82 -0.30
CA PRO A 72 -9.70 -5.87 -0.10
C PRO A 72 -8.53 -6.13 -1.06
N HIS A 73 -8.21 -7.39 -1.31
CA HIS A 73 -7.13 -7.80 -2.21
C HIS A 73 -7.50 -7.51 -3.66
N VAL A 74 -8.68 -7.96 -4.09
CA VAL A 74 -9.17 -7.80 -5.47
C VAL A 74 -9.31 -6.32 -5.83
N ASN A 75 -9.91 -5.50 -4.96
CA ASN A 75 -10.07 -4.08 -5.20
C ASN A 75 -8.72 -3.36 -5.30
N SER A 76 -7.76 -3.69 -4.43
CA SER A 76 -6.42 -3.12 -4.48
C SER A 76 -5.69 -3.49 -5.77
N PHE A 77 -5.85 -4.74 -6.25
CA PHE A 77 -5.21 -5.20 -7.47
C PHE A 77 -5.88 -4.58 -8.72
N ASN A 78 -7.21 -4.46 -8.74
CA ASN A 78 -7.95 -3.77 -9.80
C ASN A 78 -7.57 -2.28 -9.88
N PHE A 79 -7.39 -1.62 -8.73
CA PHE A 79 -6.87 -0.25 -8.70
C PHE A 79 -5.49 -0.20 -9.35
N MET A 80 -4.57 -1.09 -8.98
CA MET A 80 -3.22 -1.15 -9.56
C MET A 80 -3.28 -1.32 -11.08
N LEU A 81 -4.04 -2.29 -11.58
CA LEU A 81 -4.14 -2.61 -13.01
C LEU A 81 -4.79 -1.50 -13.87
N GLY A 82 -5.63 -0.67 -13.27
CA GLY A 82 -6.26 0.47 -13.94
C GLY A 82 -5.56 1.77 -13.56
N LYS A 83 -6.27 2.61 -12.79
CA LYS A 83 -5.83 3.96 -12.40
C LYS A 83 -4.44 4.02 -11.76
N GLY A 84 -4.01 2.97 -11.07
CA GLY A 84 -2.71 2.90 -10.41
C GLY A 84 -1.56 2.93 -11.41
N LEU A 85 -1.60 2.06 -12.43
CA LEU A 85 -0.60 2.03 -13.51
C LEU A 85 -0.58 3.35 -14.27
N ASP A 86 -1.75 3.92 -14.62
CA ASP A 86 -1.83 5.21 -15.31
C ASP A 86 -1.12 6.32 -14.52
N LYS A 87 -1.41 6.42 -13.21
CA LYS A 87 -0.76 7.40 -12.33
C LYS A 87 0.72 7.12 -12.13
N ALA A 88 1.11 5.86 -12.08
CA ALA A 88 2.51 5.47 -11.96
C ALA A 88 3.30 5.92 -13.21
N VAL A 89 2.75 5.71 -14.41
CA VAL A 89 3.35 6.13 -15.68
C VAL A 89 3.47 7.66 -15.75
N GLN A 90 2.43 8.40 -15.34
CA GLN A 90 2.45 9.87 -15.29
C GLN A 90 3.52 10.43 -14.33
N ASN A 91 3.86 9.67 -13.28
CA ASN A 91 4.89 10.06 -12.31
C ASN A 91 6.32 9.72 -12.75
N LEU A 92 6.51 9.01 -13.88
CA LEU A 92 7.84 8.69 -14.39
C LEU A 92 8.44 9.89 -15.14
N GLU A 93 9.67 10.24 -14.77
CA GLU A 93 10.43 11.26 -15.47
C GLU A 93 10.95 10.71 -16.81
N PRO A 94 10.85 11.47 -17.91
CA PRO A 94 11.49 11.12 -19.18
C PRO A 94 13.00 10.98 -19.01
N ILE A 95 13.59 10.06 -19.77
CA ILE A 95 15.03 9.86 -19.83
C ILE A 95 15.56 10.58 -21.06
N GLU A 96 16.50 11.50 -20.88
CA GLU A 96 17.14 12.28 -21.95
C GLU A 96 18.65 12.06 -21.94
N PHE A 97 19.24 11.81 -23.11
CA PHE A 97 20.70 11.69 -23.28
C PHE A 97 21.13 12.05 -24.70
N ILE A 98 22.42 12.35 -24.87
CA ILE A 98 23.02 12.68 -26.16
C ILE A 98 23.80 11.47 -26.66
N LEU A 99 23.56 11.06 -27.91
CA LEU A 99 24.29 10.01 -28.59
C LEU A 99 24.72 10.52 -29.97
N ASN A 100 26.02 10.55 -30.26
CA ASN A 100 26.55 10.99 -31.56
C ASN A 100 26.05 12.37 -32.03
N ASN A 101 26.00 13.35 -31.13
CA ASN A 101 25.43 14.70 -31.33
C ASN A 101 23.90 14.76 -31.52
N ASP A 102 23.20 13.64 -31.46
CA ASP A 102 21.74 13.61 -31.46
C ASP A 102 21.18 13.56 -30.03
N LYS A 103 20.17 14.38 -29.76
CA LYS A 103 19.41 14.38 -28.51
C LYS A 103 18.31 13.33 -28.59
N LEU A 104 18.39 12.32 -27.74
CA LEU A 104 17.38 11.29 -27.59
C LEU A 104 16.58 11.53 -26.31
N LYS A 105 15.26 11.39 -26.41
CA LYS A 105 14.33 11.42 -25.28
C LYS A 105 13.43 10.19 -25.34
N PHE A 106 13.26 9.51 -24.22
CA PHE A 106 12.35 8.38 -24.06
C PHE A 106 11.37 8.64 -22.92
N GLN A 107 10.09 8.35 -23.16
CA GLN A 107 9.04 8.46 -22.17
C GLN A 107 8.09 7.27 -22.27
N ILE A 108 7.81 6.64 -21.13
CA ILE A 108 6.75 5.64 -21.05
C ILE A 108 5.43 6.40 -21.00
N VAL A 109 4.50 6.10 -21.92
CA VAL A 109 3.22 6.81 -22.03
C VAL A 109 2.04 5.95 -21.63
N GLU A 110 2.18 4.62 -21.71
CA GLU A 110 1.12 3.67 -21.37
C GLU A 110 1.72 2.38 -20.83
N ALA A 111 1.05 1.74 -19.88
CA ALA A 111 1.40 0.42 -19.38
C ALA A 111 0.13 -0.41 -19.24
N THR A 112 0.10 -1.57 -19.87
CA THR A 112 -1.06 -2.46 -19.88
C THR A 112 -0.68 -3.87 -19.45
N VAL A 113 -1.63 -4.54 -18.80
CA VAL A 113 -1.52 -5.95 -18.42
C VAL A 113 -2.71 -6.68 -19.02
N SER A 114 -2.42 -7.68 -19.85
CA SER A 114 -3.41 -8.49 -20.54
C SER A 114 -3.95 -9.63 -19.64
N HIS A 115 -5.06 -10.23 -20.07
CA HIS A 115 -5.57 -11.44 -19.44
C HIS A 115 -4.63 -12.63 -19.69
N PRO A 116 -4.61 -13.65 -18.81
CA PRO A 116 -3.82 -14.86 -19.05
C PRO A 116 -4.23 -15.57 -20.32
N SER A 117 -3.27 -15.76 -21.22
CA SER A 117 -3.48 -16.39 -22.52
C SER A 117 -2.37 -17.35 -22.87
N VAL A 118 -2.66 -18.27 -23.78
CA VAL A 118 -1.66 -19.21 -24.30
C VAL A 118 -0.56 -18.44 -25.05
N PRO A 119 0.73 -18.76 -24.83
CA PRO A 119 1.83 -18.12 -25.55
C PRO A 119 1.73 -18.32 -27.06
N PHE A 120 2.13 -17.29 -27.81
CA PHE A 120 2.15 -17.33 -29.28
C PHE A 120 3.00 -18.51 -29.79
N GLY A 121 2.48 -19.19 -30.82
CA GLY A 121 3.13 -20.37 -31.42
C GLY A 121 2.78 -21.71 -30.74
N THR A 122 2.02 -21.71 -29.65
CA THR A 122 1.53 -22.95 -29.04
C THR A 122 0.26 -23.43 -29.74
N LEU A 123 0.24 -24.69 -30.20
CA LEU A 123 -0.97 -25.30 -30.72
C LEU A 123 -2.00 -25.45 -29.58
N CYS A 124 -3.13 -24.73 -29.69
CA CYS A 124 -4.18 -24.76 -28.68
C CYS A 124 -5.55 -24.60 -29.34
N THR A 125 -6.57 -25.20 -28.71
CA THR A 125 -7.98 -25.09 -29.15
C THR A 125 -8.62 -23.78 -28.66
N SER A 126 -8.08 -23.21 -27.58
CA SER A 126 -8.51 -21.93 -27.01
C SER A 126 -7.28 -21.17 -26.53
N ASN A 127 -7.27 -19.86 -26.77
CA ASN A 127 -6.22 -18.96 -26.29
C ASN A 127 -6.40 -18.55 -24.83
N VAL A 128 -7.51 -18.94 -24.18
CA VAL A 128 -7.84 -18.58 -22.80
C VAL A 128 -7.29 -19.64 -21.84
N ILE A 129 -6.52 -19.20 -20.85
CA ILE A 129 -6.05 -20.07 -19.76
C ILE A 129 -6.93 -19.84 -18.53
N TYR A 130 -7.48 -20.90 -17.95
CA TYR A 130 -8.22 -20.83 -16.68
C TYR A 130 -7.33 -21.20 -15.48
N PRO A 131 -7.61 -20.69 -14.27
CA PRO A 131 -6.82 -20.99 -13.08
C PRO A 131 -6.66 -22.49 -12.77
N LYS A 132 -7.72 -23.30 -12.95
CA LYS A 132 -7.69 -24.77 -12.87
C LYS A 132 -6.55 -25.39 -13.68
N GLU A 133 -6.33 -24.92 -14.89
CA GLU A 133 -5.28 -25.45 -15.76
C GLU A 133 -3.89 -25.19 -15.17
N CYS A 134 -3.66 -23.98 -14.65
CA CYS A 134 -2.40 -23.64 -13.97
C CYS A 134 -2.18 -24.47 -12.71
N ARG A 135 -3.23 -24.79 -11.95
CA ARG A 135 -3.14 -25.71 -10.79
C ARG A 135 -2.68 -27.10 -11.23
N GLN A 136 -3.30 -27.65 -12.27
CA GLN A 136 -3.01 -29.01 -12.76
C GLN A 136 -1.63 -29.13 -13.42
N ARG A 137 -1.21 -28.11 -14.17
CA ARG A 137 0.07 -28.09 -14.91
C ARG A 137 1.25 -27.61 -14.06
N ALA A 138 1.05 -27.34 -12.77
CA ALA A 138 2.02 -26.63 -11.93
C ALA A 138 2.53 -25.32 -12.58
N GLY A 139 1.66 -24.62 -13.29
CA GLY A 139 1.93 -23.37 -13.99
C GLY A 139 1.66 -22.12 -13.14
N THR A 140 2.12 -20.96 -13.62
CA THR A 140 1.78 -19.66 -13.02
C THR A 140 0.67 -19.01 -13.83
N TYR A 141 -0.40 -18.58 -13.15
CA TYR A 141 -1.49 -17.84 -13.78
C TYR A 141 -1.06 -16.38 -13.97
N LYS A 142 -0.72 -16.01 -15.21
CA LYS A 142 0.00 -14.77 -15.52
C LYS A 142 -0.48 -14.14 -16.82
N GLY A 143 -0.44 -12.83 -16.88
CA GLY A 143 -0.82 -12.01 -18.02
C GLY A 143 0.37 -11.20 -18.50
N LYS A 144 0.42 -10.92 -19.80
CA LYS A 144 1.53 -10.20 -20.43
C LYS A 144 1.47 -8.71 -20.10
N MET A 145 2.58 -8.13 -19.67
CA MET A 145 2.76 -6.69 -19.47
C MET A 145 3.42 -6.07 -20.70
N VAL A 146 2.77 -5.07 -21.27
CA VAL A 146 3.29 -4.31 -22.41
C VAL A 146 3.28 -2.83 -22.05
N ILE A 147 4.39 -2.15 -22.32
CA ILE A 147 4.47 -0.69 -22.22
C ILE A 147 4.56 -0.08 -23.60
N ARG A 148 4.02 1.13 -23.74
CA ARG A 148 4.23 1.97 -24.92
C ARG A 148 5.25 3.04 -24.58
N VAL A 149 6.31 3.11 -25.38
CA VAL A 149 7.41 4.07 -25.23
C VAL A 149 7.33 5.07 -26.38
N ALA A 150 7.01 6.32 -26.05
CA ALA A 150 7.19 7.44 -26.95
C ALA A 150 8.65 7.90 -26.91
N TRP A 151 9.20 8.24 -28.07
CA TRP A 151 10.58 8.73 -28.14
C TRP A 151 10.73 9.85 -29.16
N TRP A 152 11.75 10.68 -28.95
CA TRP A 152 12.05 11.85 -29.79
C TRP A 152 13.52 11.83 -30.18
N LEU A 153 13.78 12.26 -31.40
CA LEU A 153 15.11 12.48 -31.95
C LEU A 153 15.22 13.97 -32.31
N ASN A 154 16.15 14.69 -31.68
CA ASN A 154 16.34 16.12 -31.86
C ASN A 154 15.01 16.90 -31.74
N ASP A 155 14.27 16.59 -30.65
CA ASP A 155 12.96 17.14 -30.30
C ASP A 155 11.82 16.84 -31.30
N LYS A 156 12.06 16.00 -32.32
CA LYS A 156 11.03 15.50 -33.25
C LYS A 156 10.50 14.15 -32.78
N GLN A 157 9.18 14.06 -32.58
CA GLN A 157 8.52 12.83 -32.14
C GLN A 157 8.62 11.76 -33.22
N GLN A 158 9.01 10.55 -32.80
CA GLN A 158 9.09 9.36 -33.64
C GLN A 158 7.89 8.44 -33.39
N GLU A 159 7.76 7.38 -34.19
CA GLU A 159 6.77 6.34 -33.96
C GLU A 159 7.00 5.66 -32.61
N SER A 160 5.93 5.51 -31.82
CA SER A 160 6.00 4.89 -30.50
C SER A 160 6.26 3.39 -30.61
N ILE A 161 6.99 2.84 -29.65
CA ILE A 161 7.40 1.45 -29.64
C ILE A 161 6.67 0.73 -28.51
N ASP A 162 5.96 -0.34 -28.83
CA ASP A 162 5.38 -1.23 -27.84
C ASP A 162 6.44 -2.26 -27.40
N LYS A 163 6.74 -2.29 -26.10
CA LYS A 163 7.75 -3.19 -25.52
C LYS A 163 7.12 -4.15 -24.53
N ASP A 164 7.34 -5.43 -24.79
CA ASP A 164 7.04 -6.54 -23.89
C ASP A 164 7.98 -6.53 -22.69
N LEU A 165 7.42 -6.44 -21.47
CA LEU A 165 8.13 -6.51 -20.20
C LEU A 165 8.01 -7.89 -19.51
N GLY A 166 7.47 -8.88 -20.20
CA GLY A 166 7.23 -10.21 -19.69
C GLY A 166 5.89 -10.33 -18.96
N ASP A 167 5.79 -11.34 -18.12
CA ASP A 167 4.51 -11.74 -17.52
C ASP A 167 4.38 -11.35 -16.05
N ILE A 168 3.20 -10.87 -15.67
CA ILE A 168 2.82 -10.56 -14.29
C ILE A 168 1.78 -11.57 -13.80
N PRO A 169 1.95 -12.17 -12.60
CA PRO A 169 0.92 -13.00 -11.98
C PRO A 169 -0.40 -12.25 -11.83
N ILE A 170 -1.50 -12.86 -12.25
CA ILE A 170 -2.84 -12.26 -12.18
C ILE A 170 -3.56 -12.78 -10.94
N MET A 171 -4.14 -11.86 -10.17
CA MET A 171 -4.92 -12.21 -8.99
C MET A 171 -6.25 -12.84 -9.40
N LEU A 172 -6.66 -13.93 -8.77
CA LEU A 172 -7.95 -14.56 -9.05
C LEU A 172 -9.11 -13.62 -8.70
N LYS A 173 -10.17 -13.66 -9.53
CA LYS A 173 -11.36 -12.79 -9.47
C LYS A 173 -11.11 -11.29 -9.69
N SER A 174 -9.89 -10.89 -10.06
CA SER A 174 -9.57 -9.51 -10.48
C SER A 174 -10.02 -9.20 -11.90
N SER A 175 -9.93 -7.94 -12.30
CA SER A 175 -10.37 -7.44 -13.62
C SER A 175 -9.61 -8.01 -14.82
N ARG A 176 -8.45 -8.64 -14.59
CA ARG A 176 -7.69 -9.36 -15.62
C ARG A 176 -7.80 -10.87 -15.49
N CYS A 177 -8.56 -11.37 -14.51
CA CYS A 177 -8.84 -12.78 -14.36
C CYS A 177 -10.10 -13.16 -15.13
N HIS A 178 -10.05 -14.29 -15.84
CA HIS A 178 -11.21 -14.80 -16.58
C HIS A 178 -12.38 -15.20 -15.66
N LEU A 179 -12.13 -15.41 -14.36
CA LEU A 179 -13.18 -15.73 -13.38
C LEU A 179 -13.97 -14.50 -12.89
N GLU A 180 -13.60 -13.28 -13.33
CA GLU A 180 -14.34 -12.07 -12.99
C GLU A 180 -15.81 -12.19 -13.44
N GLY A 181 -16.74 -11.77 -12.58
CA GLY A 181 -18.16 -11.72 -12.92
C GLY A 181 -18.88 -13.06 -13.16
N MET A 182 -18.15 -14.19 -13.18
CA MET A 182 -18.77 -15.51 -13.41
C MET A 182 -19.77 -15.89 -12.32
N SER A 183 -20.91 -16.46 -12.76
CA SER A 183 -21.91 -17.06 -11.88
C SER A 183 -21.39 -18.36 -11.22
N PRO A 184 -21.93 -18.79 -10.08
CA PRO A 184 -21.51 -20.04 -9.45
C PRO A 184 -21.66 -21.26 -10.37
N LYS A 185 -22.73 -21.33 -11.17
CA LYS A 185 -22.92 -22.38 -12.19
C LYS A 185 -21.80 -22.37 -13.23
N THR A 186 -21.41 -21.19 -13.71
CA THR A 186 -20.32 -21.03 -14.69
C THR A 186 -18.95 -21.38 -14.08
N LEU A 187 -18.71 -21.02 -12.81
CA LEU A 187 -17.48 -21.39 -12.09
C LEU A 187 -17.33 -22.91 -12.03
N VAL A 188 -18.39 -23.61 -11.61
CA VAL A 188 -18.40 -25.08 -11.54
C VAL A 188 -18.19 -25.71 -12.91
N ALA A 189 -18.79 -25.17 -13.97
CA ALA A 189 -18.58 -25.65 -15.34
C ALA A 189 -17.10 -25.54 -15.81
N HIS A 190 -16.38 -24.52 -15.32
CA HIS A 190 -14.93 -24.37 -15.56
C HIS A 190 -14.07 -25.15 -14.54
N GLY A 191 -14.70 -25.91 -13.64
CA GLY A 191 -14.04 -26.71 -12.60
C GLY A 191 -13.41 -25.88 -11.49
N GLU A 192 -13.94 -24.69 -11.25
CA GLU A 192 -13.64 -23.85 -10.09
C GLU A 192 -14.67 -24.08 -8.98
N HIS A 193 -14.34 -23.65 -7.76
CA HIS A 193 -15.26 -23.73 -6.64
C HIS A 193 -16.45 -22.77 -6.83
N GLU A 194 -17.67 -23.20 -6.50
CA GLU A 194 -18.89 -22.38 -6.69
C GLU A 194 -18.85 -21.03 -5.94
N GLN A 195 -18.17 -21.00 -4.80
CA GLN A 195 -17.97 -19.82 -3.95
C GLN A 195 -16.55 -19.24 -4.03
N GLU A 196 -15.86 -19.37 -5.17
CA GLU A 196 -14.52 -18.80 -5.36
C GLU A 196 -14.52 -17.26 -5.16
N TRP A 197 -13.85 -16.81 -4.09
CA TRP A 197 -13.79 -15.40 -3.69
C TRP A 197 -12.52 -14.67 -4.17
N GLY A 198 -11.47 -15.40 -4.58
CA GLY A 198 -10.24 -14.84 -5.13
C GLY A 198 -9.37 -14.09 -4.12
N GLY A 199 -8.56 -13.14 -4.60
CA GLY A 199 -7.65 -12.35 -3.74
C GLY A 199 -6.26 -12.94 -3.53
N TYR A 200 -5.93 -14.04 -4.22
CA TYR A 200 -4.62 -14.69 -4.20
C TYR A 200 -4.13 -14.97 -5.63
N PHE A 201 -2.88 -15.40 -5.75
CA PHE A 201 -2.18 -15.68 -7.00
C PHE A 201 -1.87 -17.18 -7.11
N LEU A 202 -1.83 -17.68 -8.34
CA LEU A 202 -1.32 -19.02 -8.64
C LEU A 202 0.10 -18.90 -9.21
N ILE A 203 1.08 -19.43 -8.48
CA ILE A 203 2.49 -19.39 -8.86
C ILE A 203 3.06 -20.80 -8.80
N LYS A 204 3.45 -21.34 -9.96
CA LYS A 204 3.94 -22.71 -10.11
C LYS A 204 3.00 -23.76 -9.49
N GLY A 205 1.70 -23.63 -9.73
CA GLY A 205 0.66 -24.49 -9.16
C GLY A 205 0.30 -24.19 -7.70
N HIS A 206 1.05 -23.34 -7.00
CA HIS A 206 0.78 -23.00 -5.61
C HIS A 206 -0.04 -21.72 -5.46
N GLU A 207 -1.01 -21.77 -4.57
CA GLU A 207 -1.80 -20.61 -4.15
C GLU A 207 -1.00 -19.76 -3.16
N ARG A 208 -0.82 -18.48 -3.47
CA ARG A 208 -0.04 -17.53 -2.68
C ARG A 208 -0.79 -16.22 -2.54
N LEU A 209 -0.88 -15.69 -1.32
CA LEU A 209 -1.47 -14.38 -1.06
C LEU A 209 -0.42 -13.39 -0.57
N ILE A 210 -0.63 -12.10 -0.87
CA ILE A 210 0.18 -11.03 -0.29
C ILE A 210 -0.44 -10.65 1.04
N ARG A 211 0.29 -10.87 2.14
CA ARG A 211 -0.18 -10.56 3.49
C ARG A 211 -0.36 -9.04 3.66
N MET A 212 -1.51 -8.64 4.20
CA MET A 212 -1.76 -7.24 4.57
C MET A 212 -0.84 -6.82 5.72
N LEU A 213 -0.27 -5.62 5.62
CA LEU A 213 0.60 -5.04 6.63
C LEU A 213 -0.07 -3.83 7.27
N LEU A 214 0.07 -3.71 8.59
CA LEU A 214 -0.30 -2.49 9.30
C LEU A 214 0.81 -1.45 9.09
N MET A 215 0.41 -0.28 8.60
CA MET A 215 1.31 0.86 8.36
C MET A 215 0.81 2.10 9.12
N THR A 216 1.68 3.09 9.29
CA THR A 216 1.29 4.38 9.84
C THR A 216 0.23 5.07 8.98
N ARG A 217 -0.66 5.82 9.63
CA ARG A 217 -1.73 6.57 8.97
C ARG A 217 -1.17 7.50 7.88
N ARG A 218 -1.83 7.51 6.72
CA ARG A 218 -1.46 8.35 5.58
C ARG A 218 -1.78 9.82 5.87
N ASN A 219 -0.90 10.72 5.46
CA ASN A 219 -1.10 12.16 5.43
C ASN A 219 -1.55 12.76 6.78
N TYR A 220 -1.05 12.20 7.87
CA TYR A 220 -1.37 12.65 9.23
C TYR A 220 -0.07 12.78 10.04
N PRO A 221 0.26 13.96 10.57
CA PRO A 221 1.45 14.15 11.40
C PRO A 221 1.23 13.51 12.78
N ILE A 222 2.21 12.73 13.23
CA ILE A 222 2.19 12.05 14.53
C ILE A 222 3.40 12.52 15.33
N ALA A 223 3.16 13.05 16.53
CA ALA A 223 4.22 13.30 17.50
C ALA A 223 4.72 11.98 18.08
N ILE A 224 6.02 11.73 18.01
CA ILE A 224 6.65 10.49 18.45
C ILE A 224 7.81 10.83 19.39
N LYS A 225 7.89 10.10 20.50
CA LYS A 225 9.06 10.05 21.36
C LYS A 225 9.79 8.72 21.14
N ARG A 226 11.01 8.76 20.63
CA ARG A 226 11.84 7.58 20.33
C ARG A 226 13.27 7.78 20.80
N SER A 227 13.65 7.07 21.85
CA SER A 227 15.01 7.14 22.45
C SER A 227 16.13 6.91 21.43
N GLY A 228 15.92 6.00 20.48
CA GLY A 228 16.91 5.69 19.45
C GLY A 228 17.23 6.84 18.48
N TRP A 229 16.47 7.94 18.49
CA TRP A 229 16.82 9.13 17.71
C TRP A 229 18.02 9.91 18.27
N LYS A 230 18.28 9.82 19.59
CA LYS A 230 19.47 10.41 20.21
C LYS A 230 20.77 9.82 19.64
N MET A 231 20.74 8.58 19.14
CA MET A 231 21.90 7.92 18.55
C MET A 231 22.24 8.42 17.14
N ARG A 232 21.43 9.31 16.54
CA ARG A 232 21.66 9.84 15.18
C ARG A 232 22.68 10.98 15.15
N GLY A 233 23.06 11.52 16.30
CA GLY A 233 24.08 12.56 16.44
C GLY A 233 23.93 13.31 17.76
N GLY A 234 25.00 13.98 18.20
CA GLY A 234 25.08 14.56 19.55
C GLY A 234 24.00 15.60 19.89
N LEU A 235 23.44 16.27 18.88
CA LEU A 235 22.41 17.28 19.07
C LEU A 235 20.97 16.73 18.92
N PHE A 236 20.78 15.47 18.51
CA PHE A 236 19.43 14.95 18.29
C PHE A 236 18.71 14.67 19.62
N SER A 237 17.46 15.13 19.74
CA SER A 237 16.58 14.73 20.83
C SER A 237 15.86 13.42 20.52
N ASP A 238 15.10 12.90 21.49
CA ASP A 238 14.16 11.79 21.30
C ASP A 238 12.79 12.24 20.77
N LEU A 239 12.57 13.53 20.52
CA LEU A 239 11.29 14.10 20.09
C LEU A 239 11.28 14.43 18.61
N GLY A 240 10.11 14.28 17.98
CA GLY A 240 9.92 14.62 16.59
C GLY A 240 8.52 14.34 16.08
N ILE A 241 8.21 14.88 14.92
CA ILE A 241 6.94 14.69 14.22
C ILE A 241 7.19 13.85 12.98
N SER A 242 6.51 12.72 12.85
CA SER A 242 6.58 11.85 11.69
C SER A 242 5.32 11.96 10.86
N ILE A 243 5.46 12.12 9.55
CA ILE A 243 4.35 12.13 8.61
C ILE A 243 4.65 11.18 7.45
N ARG A 244 3.71 10.28 7.16
CA ARG A 244 3.75 9.42 5.97
C ARG A 244 2.94 10.08 4.86
N CYS A 245 3.62 10.79 3.97
CA CYS A 245 3.03 11.41 2.79
C CYS A 245 2.83 10.35 1.72
N VAL A 246 1.61 10.23 1.19
CA VAL A 246 1.26 9.23 0.17
C VAL A 246 0.68 9.94 -1.04
N LYS A 247 1.31 9.70 -2.18
CA LYS A 247 0.86 10.16 -3.50
C LYS A 247 -0.39 9.40 -3.95
N GLU A 248 -1.02 9.88 -5.01
CA GLU A 248 -2.25 9.28 -5.53
C GLU A 248 -2.07 7.88 -6.14
N ASP A 249 -0.85 7.56 -6.61
CA ASP A 249 -0.43 6.22 -7.06
C ASP A 249 -0.15 5.26 -5.89
N HIS A 250 -0.40 5.71 -4.65
CA HIS A 250 -0.10 5.02 -3.39
C HIS A 250 1.38 4.86 -3.03
N THR A 251 2.29 5.49 -3.78
CA THR A 251 3.70 5.60 -3.41
C THR A 251 3.82 6.48 -2.17
N GLY A 252 4.45 5.96 -1.11
CA GLY A 252 4.54 6.62 0.19
C GLY A 252 5.96 6.96 0.59
N THR A 253 6.19 8.18 1.05
CA THR A 253 7.44 8.63 1.68
C THR A 253 7.18 9.01 3.14
N THR A 254 8.09 8.62 4.03
CA THR A 254 8.02 9.03 5.44
C THR A 254 9.01 10.15 5.64
N ASN A 255 8.49 11.29 6.11
CA ASN A 255 9.29 12.45 6.48
C ASN A 255 9.22 12.64 7.99
N VAL A 256 10.31 13.06 8.61
CA VAL A 256 10.38 13.27 10.04
C VAL A 256 11.00 14.63 10.34
N LEU A 257 10.29 15.45 11.11
CA LEU A 257 10.84 16.65 11.70
C LEU A 257 11.43 16.29 13.06
N HIS A 258 12.75 16.33 13.18
CA HIS A 258 13.45 16.10 14.43
C HIS A 258 13.64 17.40 15.19
N PHE A 259 13.31 17.39 16.48
CA PHE A 259 13.71 18.46 17.38
C PHE A 259 15.13 18.20 17.88
N VAL A 260 15.95 19.24 17.88
CA VAL A 260 17.37 19.18 18.20
C VAL A 260 17.59 19.94 19.51
N THR A 261 18.56 19.52 20.32
CA THR A 261 18.79 20.07 21.67
C THR A 261 19.27 21.52 21.67
N ASP A 262 19.73 22.03 20.52
CA ASP A 262 20.08 23.43 20.30
C ASP A 262 18.84 24.33 20.06
N GLY A 263 17.63 23.76 20.13
CA GLY A 263 16.37 24.47 19.88
C GLY A 263 15.96 24.53 18.41
N THR A 264 16.76 23.97 17.49
CA THR A 264 16.43 23.95 16.07
C THR A 264 15.61 22.73 15.67
N ALA A 265 15.09 22.75 14.43
CA ALA A 265 14.37 21.62 13.85
C ALA A 265 15.01 21.19 12.51
N LYS A 266 15.26 19.89 12.37
CA LYS A 266 15.82 19.27 11.16
C LYS A 266 14.78 18.40 10.47
N PHE A 267 14.48 18.71 9.22
CA PHE A 267 13.63 17.91 8.36
C PHE A 267 14.43 16.75 7.75
N MET A 268 13.95 15.53 7.98
CA MET A 268 14.53 14.30 7.46
C MET A 268 13.63 13.69 6.39
N PHE A 269 14.23 13.32 5.28
CA PHE A 269 13.58 12.54 4.22
C PHE A 269 14.52 11.45 3.72
N SER A 270 13.95 10.40 3.12
CA SER A 270 14.74 9.34 2.50
C SER A 270 14.73 9.48 0.98
N HIS A 271 15.91 9.39 0.37
CA HIS A 271 16.07 9.34 -1.07
C HIS A 271 17.09 8.26 -1.44
N ARG A 272 16.74 7.36 -2.37
CA ARG A 272 17.60 6.24 -2.82
C ARG A 272 18.24 5.45 -1.67
N LYS A 273 17.45 5.11 -0.64
CA LYS A 273 17.86 4.39 0.59
C LYS A 273 18.84 5.14 1.51
N LEU A 274 19.17 6.39 1.21
CA LEU A 274 19.92 7.28 2.08
C LEU A 274 18.97 8.21 2.83
N LEU A 275 19.41 8.66 4.01
CA LEU A 275 18.69 9.62 4.84
C LEU A 275 19.37 10.98 4.71
N TYR A 276 18.59 12.00 4.36
CA TYR A 276 19.05 13.38 4.24
C TYR A 276 18.41 14.23 5.34
N TYR A 277 19.15 15.21 5.83
CA TYR A 277 18.72 16.12 6.89
C TYR A 277 18.93 17.56 6.43
N VAL A 278 17.88 18.37 6.51
CA VAL A 278 17.89 19.76 6.06
C VAL A 278 17.25 20.64 7.14
N PRO A 279 17.79 21.83 7.46
CA PRO A 279 17.12 22.77 8.36
C PRO A 279 15.71 23.10 7.88
N MET A 280 14.72 23.06 8.78
CA MET A 280 13.31 23.24 8.41
C MET A 280 13.05 24.61 7.75
N VAL A 281 13.69 25.67 8.23
CA VAL A 281 13.55 27.03 7.69
C VAL A 281 14.01 27.10 6.22
N LEU A 282 15.07 26.37 5.85
CA LEU A 282 15.54 26.32 4.47
C LEU A 282 14.49 25.69 3.55
N VAL A 283 13.87 24.59 3.99
CA VAL A 283 12.79 23.92 3.24
C VAL A 283 11.61 24.88 3.05
N LEU A 284 11.21 25.62 4.09
CA LEU A 284 10.11 26.59 4.01
C LEU A 284 10.41 27.72 3.00
N LYS A 285 11.62 28.29 3.04
CA LYS A 285 12.04 29.35 2.12
C LYS A 285 12.15 28.88 0.66
N CYS A 286 12.48 27.60 0.44
CA CYS A 286 12.50 27.03 -0.91
C CYS A 286 11.10 26.73 -1.47
N LEU A 287 10.14 26.38 -0.62
CA LEU A 287 8.78 26.04 -1.05
C LEU A 287 7.90 27.26 -1.30
N CYS A 288 8.07 28.31 -0.51
CA CYS A 288 7.23 29.50 -0.57
C CYS A 288 8.06 30.78 -0.48
N ASN A 289 7.75 31.77 -1.32
CA ASN A 289 8.35 33.10 -1.26
C ASN A 289 7.62 33.99 -0.24
N TYR A 290 7.81 33.70 1.05
CA TYR A 290 7.27 34.51 2.15
C TYR A 290 8.39 35.14 2.98
N SER A 291 8.12 36.33 3.53
CA SER A 291 9.03 36.97 4.48
C SER A 291 9.08 36.20 5.80
N ASP A 292 10.18 36.32 6.51
CA ASP A 292 10.37 35.71 7.83
C ASP A 292 9.30 36.18 8.83
N HIS A 293 8.89 37.45 8.72
CA HIS A 293 7.79 38.01 9.49
C HIS A 293 6.46 37.28 9.26
N TYR A 294 6.16 36.90 8.02
CA TYR A 294 4.94 36.16 7.72
C TYR A 294 4.98 34.75 8.31
N VAL A 295 6.13 34.06 8.22
CA VAL A 295 6.29 32.72 8.81
C VAL A 295 6.15 32.79 10.33
N TYR A 296 6.77 33.80 10.96
CA TYR A 296 6.66 34.05 12.39
C TYR A 296 5.20 34.23 12.83
N GLN A 297 4.46 35.14 12.18
CA GLN A 297 3.04 35.37 12.47
C GLN A 297 2.19 34.11 12.31
N LYS A 298 2.54 33.21 11.38
CA LYS A 298 1.79 31.95 11.20
C LYS A 298 2.09 30.93 12.28
N LEU A 299 3.31 30.88 12.81
CA LEU A 299 3.67 29.99 13.90
C LEU A 299 3.10 30.46 15.24
N THR A 300 3.03 31.78 15.48
CA THR A 300 2.49 32.34 16.74
C THR A 300 0.97 32.44 16.79
N ARG A 301 0.28 32.25 15.66
CA ARG A 301 -1.18 32.41 15.58
C ARG A 301 -1.92 31.45 16.52
N GLY A 302 -2.81 32.00 17.36
CA GLY A 302 -3.55 31.28 18.40
C GLY A 302 -2.80 31.09 19.72
N TYR A 303 -1.56 31.57 19.81
CA TYR A 303 -0.70 31.57 20.99
C TYR A 303 -0.13 32.98 21.24
N GLU A 304 -0.84 34.02 20.82
CA GLU A 304 -0.40 35.41 20.94
C GLU A 304 -0.22 35.87 22.40
N ASP A 305 -0.92 35.22 23.33
CA ASP A 305 -0.85 35.51 24.77
C ASP A 305 0.26 34.71 25.50
N ASP A 306 0.86 33.69 24.84
CA ASP A 306 1.92 32.86 25.42
C ASP A 306 3.30 33.44 25.11
N LEU A 307 3.75 34.37 25.96
CA LEU A 307 5.05 35.01 25.84
C LEU A 307 6.22 34.01 25.79
N TYR A 308 6.10 32.88 26.51
CA TYR A 308 7.13 31.85 26.50
C TYR A 308 7.23 31.17 25.14
N TYR A 309 6.08 30.83 24.54
CA TYR A 309 6.03 30.24 23.20
C TYR A 309 6.57 31.20 22.14
N ILE A 310 6.21 32.48 22.23
CA ILE A 310 6.65 33.54 21.33
C ILE A 310 8.18 33.71 21.38
N ASP A 311 8.78 33.73 22.58
CA ASP A 311 10.23 33.86 22.77
C ASP A 311 11.03 32.64 22.27
N CYS A 312 10.39 31.47 22.21
CA CYS A 312 10.99 30.25 21.67
C CYS A 312 11.11 30.28 20.14
N ILE A 313 10.30 31.06 19.43
CA ILE A 313 10.31 31.13 17.96
C ILE A 313 11.33 32.17 17.50
N LYS A 314 12.43 31.68 16.90
CA LYS A 314 13.46 32.50 16.26
C LYS A 314 13.64 32.02 14.82
N ILE A 315 13.35 32.89 13.85
CA ILE A 315 13.40 32.61 12.40
C ILE A 315 14.50 33.42 11.75
#